data_AF-A0A6C0BZ21-F1
#
_entry.id   AF-A0A6C0BZ21-F1
#
_cell.length_a   1.000
_cell.length_b   1.000
_cell.length_c   1.000
_cell.angle_alpha   90.00
_cell.angle_beta   90.00
_cell.angle_gamma   90.00
#
_symmetry.space_group_name_H-M   'P 1'
#
loop_
_entity.id
_entity.type
_entity.pdbx_description
1 polymer ?
#
loop_
_entity_poly.entity_id
_entity_poly.type
_entity_poly.pdbx_seq_one_letter_code
_entity_poly.pdbx_strand_id
1 'polypeptide(L)'
;MPANLDNACCSGNDANSEKTVNIFRFKFTDEIAENIANFSKVHQYDDRKVYKECWEEWLDKNNDIVSREESRLIELGYDKDVKDKMFKAGRYYFRKKDRVPPVPVKRREYVSISHQILGLMDSHITSHMNNDEYTPAKGYDSFCETHTASLSTEIQNILAEHQITPSDMASKIKKTYKNRYYIISRA
;
A
#
# COMPACT_ATOMS: atom_id res chain seq x y z
N MET A 1 54.82 7.24 26.92
CA MET A 1 53.91 6.70 25.89
C MET A 1 53.12 5.57 26.55
N PRO A 2 51.78 5.54 26.42
CA PRO A 2 50.88 5.58 27.59
C PRO A 2 49.96 4.35 27.82
N ALA A 3 49.25 4.39 28.97
CA ALA A 3 47.97 3.76 29.38
C ALA A 3 47.95 2.22 29.57
N ASN A 4 47.75 1.62 30.75
CA ASN A 4 46.86 1.80 31.93
C ASN A 4 45.44 1.22 31.75
N LEU A 5 45.14 0.22 32.60
CA LEU A 5 43.89 -0.18 33.27
C LEU A 5 42.54 0.10 32.57
N ASP A 6 41.75 -0.96 32.29
CA ASP A 6 40.68 -1.44 33.19
C ASP A 6 39.73 -2.42 32.48
N ASN A 7 39.55 -3.59 33.11
CA ASN A 7 38.53 -4.58 32.81
C ASN A 7 37.43 -4.45 33.86
N ALA A 8 36.26 -3.95 33.47
CA ALA A 8 35.01 -4.12 34.23
C ALA A 8 33.78 -3.98 33.32
N CYS A 9 32.95 -5.03 33.39
CA CYS A 9 31.53 -5.16 33.07
C CYS A 9 30.75 -3.91 32.61
N CYS A 10 29.94 -4.08 31.56
CA CYS A 10 28.54 -3.61 31.55
C CYS A 10 27.76 -4.31 30.43
N SER A 11 26.79 -5.13 30.85
CA SER A 11 25.73 -5.68 30.01
C SER A 11 24.92 -4.54 29.40
N GLY A 12 25.03 -4.35 28.08
CA GLY A 12 24.11 -3.54 27.30
C GLY A 12 23.09 -4.45 26.64
N ASN A 13 21.97 -4.69 27.30
CA ASN A 13 20.77 -5.16 26.62
C ASN A 13 20.24 -3.99 25.77
N ASP A 14 20.67 -3.95 24.51
CA ASP A 14 20.03 -3.07 23.52
C ASP A 14 18.66 -3.65 23.19
N ALA A 15 17.67 -3.21 23.96
CA ALA A 15 16.26 -3.35 23.62
C ALA A 15 16.01 -2.57 22.32
N ASN A 16 16.17 -3.26 21.19
CA ASN A 16 15.72 -2.77 19.91
C ASN A 16 14.18 -2.72 19.93
N SER A 17 13.64 -1.57 20.32
CA SER A 17 12.24 -1.23 20.16
C SER A 17 11.91 -1.24 18.66
N GLU A 18 11.57 -2.42 18.14
CA GLU A 18 11.08 -2.59 16.78
C GLU A 18 9.83 -1.73 16.60
N LYS A 19 10.00 -0.60 15.89
CA LYS A 19 8.88 0.15 15.35
C LYS A 19 8.08 -0.81 14.47
N THR A 20 6.93 -1.26 14.96
CA THR A 20 6.01 -2.12 14.21
C THR A 20 5.61 -1.39 12.93
N VAL A 21 6.21 -1.76 11.80
CA VAL A 21 5.83 -1.19 10.51
C VAL A 21 4.41 -1.65 10.22
N ASN A 22 3.46 -0.72 10.21
CA ASN A 22 2.08 -1.03 9.81
C ASN A 22 2.04 -1.44 8.34
N ILE A 23 2.02 -2.76 8.10
CA ILE A 23 1.95 -3.34 6.76
C ILE A 23 0.49 -3.37 6.30
N PHE A 24 0.12 -2.47 5.40
CA PHE A 24 -1.22 -2.47 4.78
C PHE A 24 -1.34 -3.50 3.65
N ARG A 25 -0.21 -3.88 3.05
CA ARG A 25 -0.17 -4.81 1.91
C ARG A 25 0.88 -5.88 2.13
N PHE A 26 0.40 -6.99 2.69
CA PHE A 26 1.15 -8.23 2.84
C PHE A 26 1.41 -8.88 1.47
N LYS A 27 2.65 -8.85 1.02
CA LYS A 27 3.08 -9.54 -0.20
C LYS A 27 3.58 -10.95 0.12
N PHE A 28 3.43 -11.85 -0.84
CA PHE A 28 4.09 -13.15 -0.76
C PHE A 28 5.58 -13.02 -1.00
N THR A 29 6.35 -13.98 -0.52
CA THR A 29 7.74 -14.20 -0.95
C THR A 29 7.79 -14.56 -2.44
N ASP A 30 8.94 -14.29 -3.07
CA ASP A 30 9.13 -14.60 -4.49
C ASP A 30 9.01 -16.11 -4.77
N GLU A 31 9.51 -16.95 -3.84
CA GLU A 31 9.37 -18.43 -3.87
C GLU A 31 7.90 -18.84 -4.01
N ILE A 32 7.02 -18.32 -3.14
CA ILE A 32 5.59 -18.65 -3.17
C ILE A 32 4.91 -18.05 -4.40
N ALA A 33 5.24 -16.81 -4.75
CA ALA A 33 4.65 -16.15 -5.90
C ALA A 33 4.94 -16.90 -7.21
N GLU A 34 6.16 -17.40 -7.39
CA GLU A 34 6.57 -18.19 -8.56
C GLU A 34 5.89 -19.56 -8.58
N ASN A 35 5.82 -20.25 -7.45
CA ASN A 35 5.13 -21.53 -7.35
C ASN A 35 3.63 -21.42 -7.69
N ILE A 36 2.95 -20.41 -7.16
CA ILE A 36 1.54 -20.14 -7.47
C ILE A 36 1.38 -19.80 -8.97
N ALA A 37 2.32 -19.05 -9.54
CA ALA A 37 2.32 -18.72 -10.98
C ALA A 37 2.43 -19.98 -11.85
N ASN A 38 3.35 -20.88 -11.50
CA ASN A 38 3.58 -22.13 -12.20
C ASN A 38 2.35 -23.04 -12.13
N PHE A 39 1.80 -23.25 -10.93
CA PHE A 39 0.56 -23.99 -10.74
C PHE A 39 -0.57 -23.42 -11.62
N SER A 40 -0.78 -22.11 -11.52
CA SER A 40 -1.87 -21.45 -12.25
C SER A 40 -1.71 -21.51 -13.76
N LYS A 41 -0.47 -21.62 -14.25
CA LYS A 41 -0.19 -21.76 -15.67
C LYS A 41 -0.49 -23.17 -16.19
N VAL A 42 -0.16 -24.20 -15.40
CA VAL A 42 -0.49 -25.60 -15.72
C VAL A 42 -2.00 -25.78 -15.78
N HIS A 43 -2.70 -25.27 -14.77
CA HIS A 43 -4.16 -25.43 -14.59
C HIS A 43 -4.98 -24.28 -15.23
N GLN A 44 -4.43 -23.58 -16.22
CA GLN A 44 -5.06 -22.36 -16.76
C GLN A 44 -6.38 -22.61 -17.50
N TYR A 45 -6.54 -23.81 -18.07
CA TYR A 45 -7.72 -24.23 -18.85
C TYR A 45 -8.66 -25.13 -18.04
N ASP A 46 -8.30 -25.43 -16.80
CA ASP A 46 -9.08 -26.32 -15.96
C ASP A 46 -10.40 -25.66 -15.56
N ASP A 47 -11.42 -26.49 -15.45
CA ASP A 47 -12.69 -26.06 -14.90
C ASP A 47 -12.56 -25.75 -13.39
N ARG A 48 -13.62 -25.18 -12.82
CA ARG A 48 -13.59 -24.75 -11.42
C ARG A 48 -13.35 -25.90 -10.43
N LYS A 49 -13.88 -27.10 -10.70
CA LYS A 49 -13.81 -28.23 -9.78
C LYS A 49 -12.42 -28.86 -9.84
N VAL A 50 -11.94 -29.16 -11.05
CA VAL A 50 -10.60 -29.71 -11.29
C VAL A 50 -9.53 -28.79 -10.72
N TYR A 51 -9.63 -27.48 -10.96
CA TYR A 51 -8.68 -26.51 -10.40
C TYR A 51 -8.64 -26.54 -8.87
N LYS A 52 -9.79 -26.73 -8.21
CA LYS A 52 -9.85 -26.79 -6.75
C LYS A 52 -9.22 -28.08 -6.24
N GLU A 53 -9.54 -29.22 -6.85
CA GLU A 53 -8.97 -30.52 -6.47
C GLU A 53 -7.44 -30.53 -6.63
N CYS A 54 -6.93 -30.09 -7.78
CA CYS A 54 -5.48 -29.97 -7.99
C CYS A 54 -4.82 -28.97 -7.04
N TRP A 55 -5.54 -27.92 -6.60
CA TRP A 55 -5.01 -26.96 -5.63
C TRP A 55 -4.82 -27.57 -4.24
N GLU A 56 -5.79 -28.35 -3.76
CA GLU A 56 -5.64 -29.06 -2.47
C GLU A 56 -4.46 -30.02 -2.53
N GLU A 57 -4.32 -30.80 -3.62
CA GLU A 57 -3.15 -31.66 -3.80
C GLU A 57 -1.83 -30.88 -3.86
N TRP A 58 -1.83 -29.69 -4.46
CA TRP A 58 -0.66 -28.85 -4.54
C TRP A 58 -0.28 -28.31 -3.15
N LEU A 59 -1.27 -27.92 -2.33
CA LEU A 59 -1.04 -27.50 -0.94
C LEU A 59 -0.40 -28.62 -0.12
N ASP A 60 -0.89 -29.86 -0.26
CA ASP A 60 -0.34 -31.01 0.46
C ASP A 60 1.10 -31.31 0.04
N LYS A 61 1.39 -31.27 -1.27
CA LYS A 61 2.74 -31.50 -1.82
C LYS A 61 3.73 -30.40 -1.43
N ASN A 62 3.25 -29.19 -1.18
CA ASN A 62 4.07 -28.00 -0.91
C ASN A 62 3.85 -27.46 0.52
N ASN A 63 3.40 -28.32 1.43
CA ASN A 63 3.00 -27.90 2.77
C ASN A 63 4.12 -27.19 3.54
N ASP A 64 5.37 -27.62 3.35
CA ASP A 64 6.54 -27.02 4.02
C ASP A 64 6.73 -25.54 3.64
N ILE A 65 6.67 -25.23 2.34
CA ILE A 65 6.86 -23.86 1.86
C ILE A 65 5.65 -22.97 2.23
N VAL A 66 4.44 -23.55 2.19
CA VAL A 66 3.20 -22.87 2.54
C VAL A 66 3.17 -22.54 4.04
N SER A 67 3.56 -23.48 4.90
CA SER A 67 3.58 -23.30 6.36
C SER A 67 4.59 -22.26 6.80
N ARG A 68 5.78 -22.23 6.16
CA ARG A 68 6.78 -21.16 6.37
C ARG A 68 6.21 -19.79 6.02
N GLU A 69 5.54 -19.69 4.88
CA GLU A 69 4.95 -18.43 4.43
C GLU A 69 3.76 -17.99 5.30
N GLU A 70 2.94 -18.92 5.75
CA GLU A 70 1.85 -18.68 6.67
C GLU A 70 2.36 -18.10 7.99
N SER A 71 3.37 -18.74 8.59
CA SER A 71 4.02 -18.27 9.81
C SER A 71 4.59 -16.86 9.64
N ARG A 72 5.32 -16.62 8.53
CA ARG A 72 5.89 -15.30 8.21
C ARG A 72 4.82 -14.22 8.08
N LEU A 73 3.69 -14.51 7.44
CA LEU A 73 2.61 -13.53 7.29
C LEU A 73 1.92 -13.23 8.62
N ILE A 74 1.70 -14.25 9.46
CA ILE A 74 1.14 -14.09 10.81
C ILE A 74 2.07 -13.25 11.68
N GLU A 75 3.38 -13.51 11.64
CA GLU A 75 4.40 -12.73 12.37
C GLU A 75 4.42 -11.26 11.94
N LEU A 76 4.18 -10.98 10.66
CA LEU A 76 4.02 -9.62 10.16
C LEU A 76 2.68 -8.95 10.55
N GLY A 77 1.78 -9.69 11.20
CA GLY A 77 0.46 -9.20 11.63
C GLY A 77 -0.67 -9.42 10.62
N TYR A 78 -0.56 -10.41 9.71
CA TYR A 78 -1.66 -10.78 8.83
C TYR A 78 -2.68 -11.64 9.59
N ASP A 79 -3.94 -11.19 9.60
CA ASP A 79 -5.02 -11.71 10.42
C ASP A 79 -6.01 -12.64 9.68
N LYS A 80 -5.78 -12.87 8.38
CA LYS A 80 -6.69 -13.65 7.51
C LYS A 80 -6.06 -14.95 7.06
N ASP A 81 -6.89 -15.80 6.45
CA ASP A 81 -6.47 -17.07 5.86
C ASP A 81 -5.48 -16.87 4.70
N VAL A 82 -4.25 -17.35 4.92
CA VAL A 82 -3.16 -17.28 3.95
C VAL A 82 -3.40 -18.21 2.76
N LYS A 83 -3.94 -19.41 2.97
CA LYS A 83 -4.18 -20.40 1.91
C LYS A 83 -5.28 -19.93 0.95
N ASP A 84 -6.35 -19.33 1.48
CA ASP A 84 -7.39 -18.70 0.66
C ASP A 84 -6.83 -17.50 -0.13
N LYS A 85 -5.95 -16.68 0.50
CA LYS A 85 -5.26 -15.59 -0.18
C LYS A 85 -4.38 -16.10 -1.34
N MET A 86 -3.67 -17.21 -1.14
CA MET A 86 -2.85 -17.86 -2.18
C MET A 86 -3.72 -18.41 -3.32
N PHE A 87 -4.83 -19.08 -3.01
CA PHE A 87 -5.78 -19.60 -4.00
C PHE A 87 -6.34 -18.48 -4.88
N LYS A 88 -6.75 -17.37 -4.25
CA LYS A 88 -7.20 -16.16 -4.96
C LYS A 88 -6.06 -15.58 -5.82
N ALA A 89 -4.83 -15.58 -5.32
CA ALA A 89 -3.68 -15.13 -6.09
C ALA A 89 -3.53 -15.93 -7.40
N GLY A 90 -3.55 -17.26 -7.31
CA GLY A 90 -3.45 -18.16 -8.46
C GLY A 90 -4.57 -17.93 -9.48
N ARG A 91 -5.81 -18.01 -9.03
CA ARG A 91 -6.99 -17.96 -9.90
C ARG A 91 -7.20 -16.59 -10.56
N TYR A 92 -6.96 -15.49 -9.85
CA TYR A 92 -7.28 -14.16 -10.33
C TYR A 92 -6.11 -13.43 -10.96
N TYR A 93 -4.89 -13.57 -10.43
CA TYR A 93 -3.73 -12.82 -10.91
C TYR A 93 -2.90 -13.61 -11.93
N PHE A 94 -2.72 -14.92 -11.74
CA PHE A 94 -1.83 -15.70 -12.61
C PHE A 94 -2.54 -16.37 -13.78
N ARG A 95 -3.83 -16.72 -13.63
CA ARG A 95 -4.62 -17.31 -14.74
C ARG A 95 -5.00 -16.32 -15.84
N LYS A 96 -5.29 -15.06 -15.48
CA LYS A 96 -5.83 -14.04 -16.40
C LYS A 96 -4.79 -13.04 -16.92
N LYS A 97 -3.52 -13.18 -16.53
CA LYS A 97 -2.48 -12.27 -17.00
C LYS A 97 -2.16 -12.63 -18.45
N ASP A 98 -2.71 -11.85 -19.38
CA ASP A 98 -2.36 -11.94 -20.79
C ASP A 98 -0.84 -11.88 -20.93
N ARG A 99 -0.28 -12.82 -21.70
CA ARG A 99 1.17 -12.85 -22.01
C ARG A 99 1.57 -11.78 -23.02
N VAL A 100 0.59 -11.08 -23.60
CA VAL A 100 0.84 -9.91 -24.41
C VAL A 100 1.22 -8.78 -23.47
N PRO A 101 2.48 -8.31 -23.45
CA PRO A 101 2.83 -7.14 -22.67
C PRO A 101 1.87 -6.01 -23.09
N PRO A 102 1.22 -5.33 -22.13
CA PRO A 102 0.30 -4.26 -22.46
C PRO A 102 1.06 -3.25 -23.31
N VAL A 103 0.43 -2.78 -24.39
CA VAL A 103 1.00 -1.74 -25.24
C VAL A 103 1.41 -0.57 -24.33
N PRO A 104 2.65 -0.06 -24.42
CA PRO A 104 3.13 0.97 -23.52
C PRO A 104 2.18 2.18 -23.57
N VAL A 105 1.42 2.37 -22.50
CA VAL A 105 0.48 3.47 -22.36
C VAL A 105 1.29 4.75 -22.17
N LYS A 106 0.98 5.80 -22.96
CA LYS A 106 1.59 7.11 -22.77
C LYS A 106 1.37 7.56 -21.33
N ARG A 107 2.48 7.87 -20.63
CA ARG A 107 2.40 8.36 -19.25
C ARG A 107 1.57 9.63 -19.22
N ARG A 108 0.68 9.73 -18.23
CA ARG A 108 -0.06 10.97 -17.97
C ARG A 108 0.94 12.06 -17.65
N GLU A 109 0.63 13.26 -18.10
CA GLU A 109 1.38 14.45 -17.73
C GLU A 109 1.36 14.61 -16.20
N TYR A 110 2.52 14.89 -15.62
CA TYR A 110 2.63 15.08 -14.18
C TYR A 110 2.28 16.53 -13.85
N VAL A 111 1.13 16.72 -13.21
CA VAL A 111 0.70 18.00 -12.66
C VAL A 111 1.06 18.06 -11.17
N SER A 112 1.70 19.12 -10.69
CA SER A 112 1.91 19.36 -9.25
C SER A 112 0.78 20.22 -8.67
N ILE A 113 0.47 20.03 -7.39
CA ILE A 113 -0.35 20.98 -6.62
C ILE A 113 0.60 21.99 -6.00
N SER A 114 0.24 23.28 -6.01
CA SER A 114 1.05 24.37 -5.48
C SER A 114 1.34 24.22 -3.98
N HIS A 115 2.53 24.69 -3.57
CA HIS A 115 2.93 24.67 -2.15
C HIS A 115 1.97 25.44 -1.24
N GLN A 116 1.31 26.48 -1.75
CA GLN A 116 0.31 27.23 -1.00
C GLN A 116 -0.88 26.34 -0.63
N ILE A 117 -1.47 25.64 -1.60
CA ILE A 117 -2.59 24.73 -1.33
C ILE A 117 -2.16 23.60 -0.40
N LEU A 118 -0.97 23.05 -0.59
CA LEU A 118 -0.42 22.01 0.28
C LEU A 118 -0.29 22.49 1.74
N GLY A 119 0.18 23.72 1.98
CA GLY A 119 0.27 24.30 3.31
C GLY A 119 -1.09 24.58 3.95
N LEU A 120 -2.09 24.99 3.15
CA LEU A 120 -3.47 25.14 3.61
C LEU A 120 -4.07 23.78 4.03
N MET A 121 -3.81 22.72 3.26
CA MET A 121 -4.22 21.37 3.64
C MET A 121 -3.61 20.93 4.98
N ASP A 122 -2.29 21.10 5.13
CA ASP A 122 -1.59 20.73 6.36
C ASP A 122 -2.15 21.49 7.57
N SER A 123 -2.29 22.81 7.45
CA SER A 123 -2.82 23.67 8.52
C SER A 123 -4.25 23.30 8.91
N HIS A 124 -5.09 23.00 7.93
CA HIS A 124 -6.45 22.54 8.18
C HIS A 124 -6.46 21.18 8.89
N ILE A 125 -5.64 20.24 8.45
CA ILE A 125 -5.53 18.90 9.05
C ILE A 125 -5.08 19.01 10.51
N THR A 126 -3.98 19.72 10.78
CA THR A 126 -3.42 19.83 12.15
C THR A 126 -4.40 20.50 13.10
N SER A 127 -5.22 21.44 12.62
CA SER A 127 -6.20 22.14 13.45
C SER A 127 -7.41 21.30 13.85
N HIS A 128 -7.74 20.25 13.09
CA HIS A 128 -8.97 19.47 13.28
C HIS A 128 -8.74 18.00 13.65
N MET A 129 -7.52 17.47 13.45
CA MET A 129 -7.24 16.04 13.62
C MET A 129 -7.36 15.51 15.05
N ASN A 130 -7.36 16.38 16.06
CA ASN A 130 -7.50 15.98 17.47
C ASN A 130 -8.97 15.72 17.87
N ASN A 131 -9.92 15.92 16.96
CA ASN A 131 -11.33 15.60 17.20
C ASN A 131 -11.59 14.12 16.85
N ASP A 132 -12.13 13.35 17.80
CA ASP A 132 -12.40 11.92 17.65
C ASP A 132 -13.33 11.58 16.47
N GLU A 133 -14.22 12.49 16.07
CA GLU A 133 -15.10 12.30 14.91
C GLU A 133 -14.46 12.66 13.57
N TYR A 134 -13.24 13.21 13.61
CA TYR A 134 -12.53 13.67 12.43
C TYR A 134 -12.06 12.49 11.59
N THR A 135 -12.47 12.48 10.33
CA THR A 135 -11.98 11.51 9.35
C THR A 135 -11.42 12.25 8.13
N PRO A 136 -10.48 11.66 7.38
CA PRO A 136 -9.92 12.29 6.18
C PRO A 136 -10.97 12.59 5.10
N ALA A 137 -12.12 11.89 5.13
CA ALA A 137 -13.24 12.16 4.25
C ALA A 137 -13.98 13.44 4.69
N LYS A 138 -14.47 13.47 5.95
CA LYS A 138 -15.16 14.65 6.50
C LYS A 138 -14.28 15.91 6.47
N GLY A 139 -13.00 15.76 6.83
CA GLY A 139 -12.04 16.86 6.81
C GLY A 139 -11.81 17.42 5.40
N TYR A 140 -11.78 16.57 4.38
CA TYR A 140 -11.68 17.03 2.99
C TYR A 140 -12.93 17.79 2.55
N ASP A 141 -14.12 17.33 2.93
CA ASP A 141 -15.37 17.98 2.57
C ASP A 141 -15.45 19.38 3.21
N SER A 142 -15.13 19.48 4.51
CA SER A 142 -15.03 20.77 5.23
C SER A 142 -13.91 21.68 4.68
N PHE A 143 -12.77 21.11 4.27
CA PHE A 143 -11.70 21.87 3.62
C PHE A 143 -12.15 22.48 2.28
N CYS A 144 -12.92 21.72 1.48
CA CYS A 144 -13.47 22.23 0.22
C CYS A 144 -14.41 23.42 0.45
N GLU A 145 -15.24 23.35 1.48
CA GLU A 145 -16.19 24.43 1.84
C GLU A 145 -15.47 25.68 2.34
N THR A 146 -14.41 25.51 3.14
CA THR A 146 -13.68 26.63 3.75
C THR A 146 -12.67 27.30 2.80
N HIS A 147 -12.12 26.56 1.84
CA HIS A 147 -11.05 27.02 0.94
C HIS A 147 -11.46 27.01 -0.54
N THR A 148 -12.77 27.10 -0.83
CA THR A 148 -13.32 27.05 -2.20
C THR A 148 -12.64 28.04 -3.16
N ALA A 149 -12.38 29.27 -2.72
CA ALA A 149 -11.78 30.30 -3.57
C ALA A 149 -10.35 29.92 -4.01
N SER A 150 -9.49 29.55 -3.06
CA SER A 150 -8.11 29.13 -3.34
C SER A 150 -8.07 27.89 -4.22
N LEU A 151 -8.96 26.91 -3.97
CA LEU A 151 -9.06 25.70 -4.79
C LEU A 151 -9.52 26.00 -6.21
N SER A 152 -10.49 26.90 -6.38
CA SER A 152 -10.98 27.29 -7.69
C SER A 152 -9.89 27.96 -8.51
N THR A 153 -9.12 28.88 -7.92
CA THR A 153 -7.97 29.52 -8.59
C THR A 153 -6.91 28.50 -8.98
N GLU A 154 -6.52 27.60 -8.08
CA GLU A 154 -5.55 26.54 -8.38
C GLU A 154 -6.01 25.65 -9.54
N ILE A 155 -7.28 25.23 -9.52
CA ILE A 155 -7.85 24.40 -10.59
C ILE A 155 -7.83 25.15 -11.91
N GLN A 156 -8.22 26.43 -11.95
CA GLN A 156 -8.19 27.22 -13.19
C GLN A 156 -6.77 27.38 -13.74
N ASN A 157 -5.79 27.67 -12.90
CA ASN A 157 -4.38 27.78 -13.32
C ASN A 157 -3.88 26.48 -13.94
N ILE A 158 -4.16 25.35 -13.30
CA ILE A 158 -3.74 24.03 -13.79
C ILE A 158 -4.45 23.67 -15.11
N LEU A 159 -5.74 23.98 -15.24
CA LEU A 159 -6.50 23.71 -16.46
C LEU A 159 -6.06 24.60 -17.64
N ALA A 160 -5.48 25.77 -17.36
CA ALA A 160 -4.92 26.64 -18.38
C ALA A 160 -3.58 26.11 -18.94
N GLU A 161 -2.78 25.46 -18.10
CA GLU A 161 -1.43 24.99 -18.46
C GLU A 161 -1.39 23.52 -18.90
N HIS A 162 -2.32 22.70 -18.44
CA HIS A 162 -2.30 21.25 -18.63
C HIS A 162 -3.60 20.71 -19.23
N GLN A 163 -3.47 19.68 -20.08
CA GLN A 163 -4.62 18.96 -20.65
C GLN A 163 -5.18 17.94 -19.64
N ILE A 164 -5.75 18.44 -18.55
CA ILE A 164 -6.38 17.64 -17.48
C ILE A 164 -7.86 17.99 -17.35
N THR A 165 -8.69 17.02 -16.95
CA THR A 165 -10.11 17.29 -16.71
C THR A 165 -10.31 17.86 -15.29
N PRO A 166 -11.36 18.69 -15.06
CA PRO A 166 -11.69 19.15 -13.71
C PRO A 166 -11.93 17.99 -12.72
N SER A 167 -12.50 16.87 -13.19
CA SER A 167 -12.75 15.67 -12.39
C SER A 167 -11.46 14.98 -11.94
N ASP A 168 -10.47 14.87 -12.84
CA ASP A 168 -9.15 14.33 -12.51
C ASP A 168 -8.44 15.21 -11.48
N MET A 169 -8.54 16.53 -11.64
CA MET A 169 -7.93 17.47 -10.69
C MET A 169 -8.60 17.39 -9.32
N ALA A 170 -9.93 17.37 -9.24
CA ALA A 170 -10.67 17.18 -7.99
C ALA A 170 -10.27 15.86 -7.29
N SER A 171 -10.16 14.77 -8.05
CA SER A 171 -9.71 13.47 -7.53
C SER A 171 -8.27 13.54 -6.99
N LYS A 172 -7.39 14.28 -7.67
CA LYS A 172 -6.01 14.49 -7.24
C LYS A 172 -5.93 15.30 -5.94
N ILE A 173 -6.68 16.40 -5.82
CA ILE A 173 -6.75 17.23 -4.61
C ILE A 173 -7.24 16.39 -3.43
N LYS A 174 -8.36 15.66 -3.60
CA LYS A 174 -8.90 14.74 -2.59
C LYS A 174 -7.91 13.69 -2.14
N LYS A 175 -7.23 13.04 -3.09
CA LYS A 175 -6.20 12.04 -2.78
C LYS A 175 -5.02 12.66 -2.03
N THR A 176 -4.58 13.85 -2.46
CA THR A 176 -3.47 14.56 -1.84
C THR A 176 -3.79 14.90 -0.38
N TYR A 177 -4.96 15.48 -0.13
CA TYR A 177 -5.43 15.79 1.21
C TYR A 177 -5.45 14.57 2.14
N LYS A 178 -6.08 13.47 1.69
CA LYS A 178 -6.14 12.23 2.48
C LYS A 178 -4.75 11.66 2.75
N ASN A 179 -3.87 11.67 1.76
CA ASN A 179 -2.50 11.21 1.93
C ASN A 179 -1.73 12.07 2.93
N ARG A 180 -1.90 13.40 2.88
CA ARG A 180 -1.31 14.35 3.84
C ARG A 180 -1.75 14.03 5.27
N TYR A 181 -3.05 13.79 5.47
CA TYR A 181 -3.56 13.36 6.77
C TYR A 181 -2.85 12.12 7.31
N TYR A 182 -2.70 11.08 6.48
CA TYR A 182 -2.04 9.83 6.91
C TYR A 182 -0.54 10.00 7.17
N ILE A 183 0.10 11.02 6.57
CA ILE A 183 1.49 11.38 6.86
C ILE A 183 1.55 12.10 8.22
N ILE A 184 0.72 13.12 8.43
CA ILE A 184 0.72 13.94 9.66
C ILE A 184 0.29 13.12 10.88
N SER A 185 -0.75 12.29 10.77
CA SER A 185 -1.23 11.43 11.87
C SER A 185 -0.24 10.34 12.32
N ARG A 186 0.89 10.20 11.63
CA ARG A 186 1.95 9.25 11.98
C ARG A 186 3.28 9.92 12.32
N ALA A 187 3.36 11.25 12.17
CA ALA A 187 4.52 12.05 12.51
C ALA A 187 4.63 12.17 14.03
#